data_AF-A0A2H0HP41-F1
#
_entry.id   AF-A0A2H0HP41-F1
#
_cell.length_a   1.000
_cell.length_b   1.000
_cell.length_c   1.000
_cell.angle_alpha   90.00
_cell.angle_beta   90.00
_cell.angle_gamma   90.00
#
_symmetry.space_group_name_H-M   'P 1'
#
loop_
_entity.id
_entity.type
_entity.pdbx_description
1 polymer ?
#
loop_
_entity_poly.entity_id
_entity_poly.type
_entity_poly.pdbx_seq_one_letter_code
_entity_poly.pdbx_strand_id
1 'polypeptide(L)' 'MTMTDTRWTYKVIDLKGSFFAATVASAQIEEALNRLGMQGWELVAADTAQKPFQPIRAILKRPL' A
#
# COMPACT_ATOMS: atom_id res chain seq x y z
N MET A 1 21.11 -24.20 -13.68
CA MET A 1 20.05 -23.74 -12.76
C MET A 1 20.06 -22.22 -12.79
N THR A 2 19.37 -21.63 -13.76
CA THR A 2 19.31 -20.17 -13.89
C THR A 2 18.44 -19.64 -12.75
N MET A 3 19.07 -18.99 -11.77
CA MET A 3 18.36 -18.13 -10.82
C MET A 3 17.57 -17.13 -11.66
N THR A 4 16.25 -17.30 -11.72
CA THR A 4 15.36 -16.30 -12.30
C THR A 4 15.57 -15.04 -11.48
N ASP A 5 16.26 -14.07 -12.09
CA ASP A 5 16.48 -12.73 -11.57
C ASP A 5 15.09 -12.06 -11.54
N THR A 6 14.31 -12.37 -10.51
CA THR A 6 12.95 -11.83 -10.34
C THR A 6 13.12 -10.35 -10.08
N ARG A 7 13.01 -9.56 -11.15
CA ARG A 7 13.03 -8.12 -11.06
C ARG A 7 11.70 -7.66 -10.45
N TRP A 8 11.75 -6.65 -9.60
CA TRP A 8 10.59 -6.15 -8.89
C TRP A 8 10.26 -4.74 -9.36
N THR A 9 8.98 -4.48 -9.62
CA THR A 9 8.46 -3.12 -9.68
C THR A 9 7.93 -2.76 -8.31
N TYR A 10 8.24 -1.54 -7.84
CA TYR A 10 7.74 -1.02 -6.57
C TYR A 10 6.74 0.12 -6.80
N LYS A 11 5.74 0.20 -5.93
CA LYS A 11 4.73 1.27 -5.91
C LYS A 11 4.55 1.76 -4.50
N VAL A 12 4.63 3.08 -4.32
CA VAL A 12 4.36 3.74 -3.04
C VAL A 12 3.05 4.49 -3.18
N ILE A 13 2.12 4.27 -2.26
CA ILE A 13 0.84 4.98 -2.20
C ILE A 13 0.69 5.66 -0.84
N ASP A 14 0.16 6.88 -0.87
CA ASP A 14 -0.24 7.60 0.33
C ASP A 14 -1.77 7.50 0.45
N LEU A 15 -2.23 6.74 1.45
CA LEU A 15 -3.65 6.59 1.77
C LEU A 15 -4.05 7.73 2.71
N LYS A 16 -4.66 8.76 2.12
CA LYS A 16 -5.22 9.90 2.87
C LYS A 16 -6.61 9.51 3.37
N GLY A 17 -6.85 9.73 4.67
CA GLY A 17 -8.20 9.77 5.20
C GLY A 17 -8.96 10.93 4.56
N SER A 18 -10.27 10.77 4.37
CA SER A 18 -11.10 11.87 3.88
C SER A 18 -11.00 13.06 4.85
N PHE A 19 -10.83 14.28 4.35
CA PHE A 19 -10.66 15.50 5.17
C PHE A 19 -11.78 15.74 6.21
N PHE A 20 -12.93 15.05 6.08
CA PHE A 20 -14.05 15.09 7.03
C PHE A 20 -13.98 14.03 8.14
N ALA A 21 -13.16 13.00 8.00
CA ALA A 21 -12.96 11.96 9.00
C ALA A 21 -11.54 12.09 9.54
N ALA A 22 -11.40 12.43 10.83
CA ALA A 22 -10.11 12.59 11.52
C ALA A 22 -9.24 11.31 11.55
N THR A 23 -9.74 10.20 10.99
CA THR A 23 -9.07 8.91 10.90
C THR A 23 -9.18 8.38 9.47
N VAL A 24 -8.09 7.78 8.98
CA VAL A 24 -8.16 6.93 7.79
C VAL A 24 -9.04 5.75 8.14
N ALA A 25 -10.22 5.63 7.53
CA ALA A 25 -11.10 4.51 7.80
C ALA A 25 -10.42 3.23 7.31
N SER A 26 -10.23 2.25 8.19
CA SER A 26 -9.57 0.97 7.89
C SER A 26 -10.16 0.30 6.64
N ALA A 27 -11.46 0.48 6.41
CA ALA A 27 -12.17 0.00 5.22
C ALA A 27 -11.63 0.59 3.90
N GLN A 28 -11.20 1.85 3.87
CA GLN A 28 -10.63 2.48 2.67
C GLN A 28 -9.23 1.91 2.35
N ILE A 29 -8.46 1.61 3.39
CA ILE A 29 -7.15 0.97 3.24
C ILE A 29 -7.35 -0.45 2.70
N GLU A 30 -8.29 -1.19 3.27
CA GLU A 30 -8.62 -2.54 2.86
C GLU A 30 -9.07 -2.60 1.39
N GLU A 31 -9.98 -1.71 0.97
CA GLU A 31 -10.42 -1.66 -0.43
C GLU A 31 -9.27 -1.34 -1.40
N ALA A 32 -8.40 -0.39 -1.03
CA ALA A 32 -7.24 -0.03 -1.85
C ALA A 32 -6.25 -1.19 -1.98
N LEU A 33 -5.96 -1.88 -0.88
CA LEU A 33 -5.07 -3.04 -0.87
C LEU A 33 -5.66 -4.21 -1.66
N ASN A 34 -6.96 -4.50 -1.52
CA ASN A 34 -7.64 -5.54 -2.29
C ASN A 34 -7.58 -5.25 -3.79
N ARG A 35 -7.83 -4.00 -4.19
CA ARG A 35 -7.74 -3.58 -5.60
C ARG A 35 -6.33 -3.76 -6.18
N LEU A 36 -5.31 -3.43 -5.39
CA LEU A 36 -3.92 -3.57 -5.79
C LEU A 36 -3.47 -5.04 -5.79
N GLY A 37 -3.94 -5.85 -4.84
CA GLY A 37 -3.75 -7.30 -4.81
C GLY A 37 -4.28 -7.97 -6.06
N MET A 38 -5.48 -7.58 -6.53
CA MET A 38 -6.04 -8.07 -7.81
C MET A 38 -5.19 -7.68 -9.04
N GLN A 39 -4.38 -6.62 -8.94
CA GLN A 39 -3.44 -6.19 -9.98
C GLN A 39 -2.06 -6.85 -9.85
N GLY A 40 -1.89 -7.79 -8.92
CA GLY A 40 -0.66 -8.51 -8.63
C GLY A 40 0.30 -7.78 -7.71
N TRP A 41 -0.10 -6.67 -7.09
CA TRP A 41 0.74 -5.97 -6.12
C TRP A 41 0.65 -6.63 -4.74
N GLU A 42 1.80 -6.90 -4.15
CA GLU A 42 1.96 -7.43 -2.80
C GLU A 42 2.40 -6.31 -1.84
N LEU A 43 1.75 -6.18 -0.69
CA LEU A 43 2.14 -5.23 0.35
C LEU A 43 3.45 -5.66 1.01
N VAL A 44 4.44 -4.77 1.03
CA VAL A 44 5.76 -4.99 1.66
C VAL A 44 5.81 -4.34 3.05
N ALA A 45 5.38 -3.10 3.13
CA ALA A 45 5.40 -2.33 4.36
C ALA A 45 4.29 -1.27 4.34
N ALA A 46 3.75 -0.98 5.52
CA ALA A 46 2.86 0.15 5.73
C ALA A 46 3.39 0.95 6.92
N ASP A 47 3.60 2.25 6.73
CA ASP A 47 3.88 3.16 7.84
C ASP A 47 2.56 3.51 8.53
N THR A 48 2.40 2.94 9.73
CA THR A 48 1.24 3.14 10.60
C THR A 48 1.55 4.11 11.71
N ALA A 49 2.57 4.98 11.60
CA ALA A 49 2.81 6.04 12.58
C ALA A 49 1.58 6.95 12.66
N GLN A 50 0.67 6.61 13.58
CA GLN A 50 -0.61 7.25 13.82
C GLN A 50 -0.38 8.60 14.52
N LYS A 51 0.24 9.54 13.82
CA LYS A 51 0.07 10.95 14.16
C LYS A 51 -1.27 11.40 13.59
N PRO A 52 -2.09 12.15 14.35
CA PRO A 52 -3.29 12.75 13.78
C PRO A 52 -2.88 13.53 12.53
N PHE A 53 -3.65 13.36 11.45
CA PHE A 53 -3.45 14.00 10.14
C PHE A 53 -2.28 13.50 9.28
N GLN A 54 -1.56 12.43 9.63
CA GLN A 54 -0.60 11.82 8.71
C GLN A 54 -1.26 10.76 7.81
N PRO A 55 -1.03 10.81 6.48
CA PRO A 55 -1.48 9.75 5.59
C PRO A 55 -0.70 8.46 5.86
N ILE A 56 -1.38 7.33 5.73
CA ILE A 56 -0.73 6.02 5.84
C ILE A 56 0.01 5.76 4.53
N ARG A 57 1.32 5.56 4.60
CA ARG A 57 2.14 5.25 3.43
C ARG A 57 2.28 3.74 3.30
N ALA A 58 1.83 3.18 2.18
CA ALA A 58 2.00 1.77 1.86
C ALA A 58 3.00 1.60 0.70
N ILE A 59 3.91 0.66 0.87
CA ILE A 59 4.93 0.25 -0.10
C ILE A 59 4.53 -1.14 -0.60
N LEU A 60 4.35 -1.27 -1.91
CA LEU A 60 3.98 -2.51 -2.58
C LEU A 60 5.03 -2.92 -3.61
N LYS A 61 5.14 -4.21 -3.88
CA LYS A 61 5.99 -4.79 -4.93
C LYS A 61 5.17 -5.69 -5.86
N ARG A 62 5.63 -5.88 -7.08
CA ARG A 62 5.09 -6.86 -8.03
C ARG A 62 6.24 -7.37 -8.91
N PRO A 63 6.27 -8.65 -9.32
CA PRO A 63 7.22 -9.11 -10.32
C PRO A 63 7.08 -8.31 -11.63
N LEU A 64 8.21 -8.01 -12.26
CA LEU A 64 8.28 -7.39 -13.59
C LEU A 64 7.77 -8.36 -14.67
#